data_AF-A0A8X7CDQ2-F1
#
_entry.id   AF-A0A8X7CDQ2-F1
#
_cell.length_a   1.000
_cell.length_b   1.000
_cell.length_c   1.000
_cell.angle_alpha   90.00
_cell.angle_beta   90.00
_cell.angle_gamma   90.00
#
_symmetry.space_group_name_H-M   'P 1'
#
loop_
_entity.id
_entity.type
_entity.pdbx_description
1 polymer ?
#
loop_
_entity_poly.entity_id
_entity_poly.type
_entity_poly.pdbx_seq_one_letter_code
_entity_poly.pdbx_strand_id
1 'polypeptide(L)'
;MFSAETKLEKALVKSAWSAIKDSDVTLLIVDVSNYLKNIERIKTIFARLQRTKGRCILVINKTDLVKRPELKMAHEHLNLLYKFEKVFTISALKNDGLSDLMNYLSEVAPVSPWFYEEDQITDSSTNFLSAEITREKLFLNLREELPYSTAVITEQFEEKKDKSLVIKQIIFVLKDSHKKIVLGKDGIFDIETIPDINSCKNLLDIDDNSSVEEKRDALTKYHLEITNGQNSFLRQPFHQIVVISFLLCNISCQSGYEVFTLQEIRSGGTLNSSEKELVKGFFNYISEKKPRLVSFNGRTFDIPVLKYRAMVHGIQAEYFHKAGDKWNSYNQRYSSDWHCDLLETLSDFGASARVKMNEVCAAFNLPGKIGVDGSQVMGLYDSGKIQEIRDYCETDVINTYLIYLRFMHHQGRITTESYNKSVEELLLECEKKEYLKKFKEEWEITCGGKILLP
;
A
#
# COMPACT_ATOMS: atom_id res chain seq x y z
N MET A 1 -17.52 8.30 17.88
CA MET A 1 -17.27 7.50 19.09
C MET A 1 -18.34 7.55 20.20
N PHE A 2 -19.30 8.50 20.28
CA PHE A 2 -20.44 8.34 21.22
C PHE A 2 -21.84 8.64 20.65
N SER A 3 -21.96 8.97 19.35
CA SER A 3 -23.13 8.58 18.55
C SER A 3 -22.84 7.17 18.02
N ALA A 4 -23.00 6.16 18.88
CA ALA A 4 -22.65 4.79 18.52
C ALA A 4 -23.70 4.24 17.55
N GLU A 5 -23.37 4.18 16.27
CA GLU A 5 -24.24 3.63 15.22
C GLU A 5 -24.13 2.10 15.17
N THR A 6 -22.95 1.57 15.52
CA THR A 6 -22.65 0.13 15.43
C THR A 6 -22.74 -0.58 16.80
N LYS A 7 -22.95 -1.90 16.78
CA LYS A 7 -23.00 -2.73 18.00
C LYS A 7 -21.68 -2.70 18.80
N LEU A 8 -20.53 -2.64 18.10
CA LEU A 8 -19.21 -2.60 18.73
C LEU A 8 -18.98 -1.28 19.47
N GLU A 9 -19.29 -0.15 18.84
CA GLU A 9 -19.20 1.15 19.49
C GLU A 9 -20.06 1.17 20.76
N LYS A 10 -21.32 0.70 20.69
CA LYS A 10 -22.20 0.63 21.87
C LYS A 10 -21.60 -0.20 23.00
N ALA A 11 -20.90 -1.29 22.69
CA ALA A 11 -20.22 -2.13 23.68
C ALA A 11 -19.02 -1.41 24.32
N LEU A 12 -18.18 -0.74 23.53
CA LEU A 12 -17.06 0.07 24.02
C LEU A 12 -17.56 1.21 24.91
N VAL A 13 -18.61 1.91 24.48
CA VAL A 13 -19.26 2.96 25.26
C VAL A 13 -19.75 2.41 26.60
N LYS A 14 -20.43 1.26 26.58
CA LYS A 14 -20.96 0.62 27.80
C LYS A 14 -19.85 0.22 28.76
N SER A 15 -18.75 -0.34 28.26
CA SER A 15 -17.58 -0.71 29.07
C SER A 15 -16.97 0.51 29.77
N ALA A 16 -16.72 1.60 29.02
CA ALA A 16 -16.20 2.85 29.58
C ALA A 16 -17.10 3.40 30.70
N TRP A 17 -18.42 3.39 30.52
CA TRP A 17 -19.36 3.84 31.56
C TRP A 17 -19.47 2.89 32.75
N SER A 18 -19.14 1.62 32.59
CA SER A 18 -19.06 0.68 33.71
C SER A 18 -17.85 0.97 34.58
N ALA A 19 -16.68 1.17 33.95
CA ALA A 19 -15.43 1.46 34.66
C ALA A 19 -15.50 2.74 35.52
N ILE A 20 -16.23 3.76 35.05
CA ILE A 20 -16.42 5.02 35.81
C ILE A 20 -17.17 4.80 37.14
N LYS A 21 -18.01 3.76 37.25
CA LYS A 21 -18.78 3.53 38.49
C LYS A 21 -17.90 3.04 39.64
N ASP A 22 -16.83 2.31 39.30
CA ASP A 22 -15.95 1.65 40.27
C ASP A 22 -14.62 2.41 40.46
N SER A 23 -14.44 3.55 39.79
CA SER A 23 -13.22 4.36 39.87
C SER A 23 -13.24 5.36 41.02
N ASP A 24 -12.14 5.47 41.76
CA ASP A 24 -11.94 6.51 42.79
C ASP A 24 -11.82 7.91 42.19
N VAL A 25 -11.16 8.00 41.03
CA VAL A 25 -10.91 9.25 40.29
C VAL A 25 -11.15 9.00 38.80
N THR A 26 -11.93 9.86 38.17
CA THR A 26 -12.18 9.84 36.72
C THR A 26 -11.47 11.03 36.06
N LEU A 27 -10.56 10.73 35.12
CA LEU A 27 -9.93 11.74 34.26
C LEU A 27 -10.76 11.93 32.99
N LEU A 28 -11.23 13.15 32.74
CA LEU A 28 -11.78 13.52 31.45
C LEU A 28 -10.73 14.25 30.62
N ILE A 29 -10.28 13.62 29.54
CA ILE A 29 -9.28 14.18 28.65
C ILE A 29 -9.96 14.90 27.47
N VAL A 30 -9.63 16.17 27.28
CA VAL A 30 -10.15 17.00 26.17
C VAL A 30 -8.98 17.46 25.29
N ASP A 31 -9.10 17.24 23.98
CA ASP A 31 -8.18 17.80 23.00
C ASP A 31 -8.50 19.28 22.77
N VAL A 32 -7.62 20.17 23.24
CA VAL A 32 -7.82 21.62 23.16
C VAL A 32 -7.83 22.16 21.74
N SER A 33 -7.12 21.51 20.82
CA SER A 33 -7.04 21.97 19.43
C SER A 33 -8.36 21.81 18.68
N ASN A 34 -9.28 20.98 19.20
CA ASN A 34 -10.49 20.59 18.48
C ASN A 34 -11.74 20.51 19.38
N TYR A 35 -11.68 21.06 20.59
CA TYR A 35 -12.76 20.90 21.57
C TYR A 35 -14.07 21.58 21.13
N LEU A 36 -14.01 22.73 20.46
CA LEU A 36 -15.19 23.45 19.98
C LEU A 36 -16.02 22.61 18.99
N LYS A 37 -15.37 21.88 18.08
CA LYS A 37 -16.08 20.99 17.15
C LYS A 37 -16.76 19.82 17.86
N ASN A 38 -16.31 19.48 19.06
CA ASN A 38 -16.83 18.38 19.87
C ASN A 38 -17.66 18.87 21.07
N ILE A 39 -18.03 20.15 21.13
CA ILE A 39 -18.57 20.77 22.34
C ILE A 39 -19.90 20.15 22.79
N GLU A 40 -20.81 19.85 21.87
CA GLU A 40 -22.09 19.20 22.19
C GLU A 40 -21.90 17.80 22.74
N ARG A 41 -20.87 17.10 22.25
CA ARG A 41 -20.51 15.76 22.73
C ARG A 41 -19.88 15.83 24.11
N ILE A 42 -19.01 16.80 24.35
CA ILE A 42 -18.43 17.08 25.66
C ILE A 42 -19.54 17.39 26.67
N LYS A 43 -20.52 18.24 26.33
CA LYS A 43 -21.71 18.51 27.16
C LYS A 43 -22.51 17.25 27.48
N THR A 44 -22.69 16.35 26.51
CA THR A 44 -23.39 15.07 26.74
C THR A 44 -22.65 14.19 27.75
N ILE A 45 -21.32 14.13 27.67
CA ILE A 45 -20.50 13.39 28.62
C ILE A 45 -20.63 14.03 30.02
N PHE A 46 -20.60 15.36 30.11
CA PHE A 46 -20.81 16.10 31.36
C PHE A 46 -22.16 15.81 32.00
N ALA A 47 -23.25 15.91 31.25
CA ALA A 47 -24.59 15.64 31.77
C ALA A 47 -24.71 14.22 32.37
N ARG A 48 -23.95 13.26 31.84
CA ARG A 48 -23.92 11.89 32.36
C ARG A 48 -22.96 11.70 33.52
N LEU A 49 -21.79 12.35 33.51
CA LEU A 49 -20.86 12.38 34.64
C LEU A 49 -21.47 13.08 35.86
N GLN A 50 -22.32 14.10 35.69
CA GLN A 50 -23.06 14.73 36.80
C GLN A 50 -23.95 13.74 37.57
N ARG A 51 -24.34 12.62 36.93
CA ARG A 51 -25.14 11.56 37.56
C ARG A 51 -24.28 10.53 38.29
N THR A 52 -22.96 10.59 38.15
CA THR A 52 -22.01 9.74 38.86
C THR A 52 -21.51 10.48 40.11
N LYS A 53 -21.28 9.76 41.20
CA LYS A 53 -20.80 10.34 42.48
C LYS A 53 -19.28 10.46 42.57
N GLY A 54 -18.55 10.09 41.50
CA GLY A 54 -17.09 10.02 41.49
C GLY A 54 -16.40 11.38 41.34
N ARG A 55 -15.15 11.48 41.80
CA ARG A 55 -14.29 12.66 41.60
C ARG A 55 -13.92 12.78 40.13
N CYS A 56 -14.20 13.92 39.52
CA CYS A 56 -13.89 14.15 38.11
C CYS A 56 -12.89 15.30 37.94
N ILE A 57 -11.77 14.98 37.29
CA ILE A 57 -10.68 15.90 36.97
C ILE A 57 -10.71 16.16 35.46
N LEU A 58 -10.61 17.43 35.07
CA LEU A 58 -10.44 17.79 33.67
C LEU A 58 -8.97 17.82 33.30
N VAL A 59 -8.61 17.15 32.21
CA VAL A 59 -7.27 17.17 31.63
C VAL A 59 -7.36 17.74 30.22
N ILE A 60 -6.90 18.97 30.04
CA ILE A 60 -6.84 19.65 28.75
C ILE A 60 -5.51 19.26 28.09
N ASN A 61 -5.56 18.38 27.09
CA ASN A 61 -4.39 17.84 26.42
C ASN A 61 -4.12 18.53 25.07
N LYS A 62 -2.90 18.38 24.55
CA LYS A 62 -2.37 18.97 23.31
C LYS A 62 -2.18 20.49 23.37
N THR A 63 -1.74 20.99 24.52
CA THR A 63 -1.46 22.42 24.72
C THR A 63 -0.37 22.95 23.78
N ASP A 64 0.50 22.08 23.25
CA ASP A 64 1.53 22.40 22.27
C ASP A 64 0.98 22.85 20.91
N LEU A 65 -0.30 22.61 20.63
CA LEU A 65 -0.95 22.97 19.36
C LEU A 65 -1.71 24.30 19.41
N VAL A 66 -1.81 24.95 20.57
CA VAL A 66 -2.63 26.15 20.77
C VAL A 66 -1.87 27.27 21.48
N LYS A 67 -2.30 28.51 21.28
CA LYS A 67 -1.68 29.67 21.95
C LYS A 67 -2.25 29.88 23.36
N ARG A 68 -1.51 30.56 24.24
CA ARG A 68 -1.94 30.86 25.63
C ARG A 68 -3.34 31.47 25.76
N PRO A 69 -3.77 32.42 24.90
CA PRO A 69 -5.13 32.97 24.98
C PRO A 69 -6.21 31.93 24.69
N GLU A 70 -5.99 31.06 23.70
CA GLU A 70 -6.93 29.99 23.32
C GLU A 70 -7.04 28.94 24.42
N LEU A 71 -5.91 28.57 25.05
CA LEU A 71 -5.90 27.67 26.20
C LEU A 71 -6.69 28.26 27.38
N LYS A 72 -6.51 29.55 27.68
CA LYS A 72 -7.24 30.25 28.74
C LYS A 72 -8.75 30.25 28.46
N MET A 73 -9.15 30.55 27.23
CA MET A 73 -10.56 30.48 26.81
C MET A 73 -11.14 29.07 26.94
N ALA A 74 -10.39 28.05 26.54
CA ALA A 74 -10.83 26.65 26.68
C ALA A 74 -11.00 26.25 28.14
N HIS A 75 -10.07 26.66 29.00
CA HIS A 75 -10.13 26.43 30.44
C HIS A 75 -11.37 27.09 31.07
N GLU A 76 -11.60 28.36 30.79
CA GLU A 76 -12.77 29.11 31.29
C GLU A 76 -14.08 28.51 30.77
N HIS A 77 -14.17 28.23 29.47
CA HIS A 77 -15.36 27.67 28.84
C HIS A 77 -15.71 26.29 29.42
N LEU A 78 -14.73 25.38 29.55
CA LEU A 78 -15.00 24.03 30.06
C LEU A 78 -15.38 24.05 31.54
N ASN A 79 -14.77 24.92 32.36
CA ASN A 79 -15.15 25.09 33.77
C ASN A 79 -16.56 25.65 33.96
N LEU A 80 -17.07 26.44 33.01
CA LEU A 80 -18.46 26.91 33.05
C LEU A 80 -19.47 25.79 32.78
N LEU A 81 -19.08 24.76 32.01
CA LEU A 81 -19.97 23.67 31.61
C LEU A 81 -20.11 22.57 32.68
N TYR A 82 -19.06 22.34 33.47
CA TYR A 82 -19.06 21.34 34.53
C TYR A 82 -18.12 21.77 35.65
N LYS A 83 -18.53 21.54 36.91
CA LYS A 83 -17.69 21.82 38.07
C LYS A 83 -16.74 20.65 38.32
N PHE A 84 -15.50 20.79 37.87
CA PHE A 84 -14.44 19.84 38.18
C PHE A 84 -13.81 20.11 39.53
N GLU A 85 -13.23 19.06 40.12
CA GLU A 85 -12.44 19.19 41.34
C GLU A 85 -11.13 19.92 41.08
N LYS A 86 -10.46 19.56 39.98
CA LYS A 86 -9.21 20.16 39.53
C LYS A 86 -9.12 20.11 38.01
N VAL A 87 -8.34 21.03 37.45
CA VAL A 87 -8.07 21.10 36.02
C VAL A 87 -6.57 21.10 35.78
N PHE A 88 -6.11 20.22 34.90
CA PHE A 88 -4.73 20.15 34.45
C PHE A 88 -4.65 20.49 32.96
N THR A 89 -3.60 21.18 32.57
CA THR A 89 -3.27 21.46 31.17
C THR A 89 -1.96 20.76 30.84
N ILE A 90 -1.96 19.88 29.85
CA ILE A 90 -0.82 19.03 29.54
C ILE A 90 -0.51 19.00 28.04
N SER A 91 0.75 18.74 27.72
CA SER A 91 1.13 18.17 26.42
C SER A 91 1.73 16.80 26.68
N ALA A 92 0.91 15.75 26.49
CA ALA A 92 1.37 14.37 26.65
C ALA A 92 2.54 14.04 25.70
N LEU A 93 2.57 14.64 24.51
CA LEU A 93 3.65 14.45 23.54
C LEU A 93 4.97 15.09 23.98
N LYS A 94 4.91 16.22 24.68
CA LYS A 94 6.09 16.97 25.15
C LYS A 94 6.46 16.69 26.60
N ASN A 95 5.75 15.78 27.26
CA ASN A 95 5.85 15.52 28.70
C ASN A 95 5.64 16.78 29.57
N ASP A 96 4.87 17.75 29.09
CA ASP A 96 4.59 19.01 29.81
C ASP A 96 3.32 18.88 30.66
N GLY A 97 3.37 19.36 31.91
CA GLY A 97 2.27 19.30 32.89
C GLY A 97 1.93 17.90 33.44
N LEU A 98 2.58 16.84 32.97
CA LEU A 98 2.34 15.47 33.43
C LEU A 98 2.78 15.25 34.88
N SER A 99 3.91 15.84 35.30
CA SER A 99 4.42 15.69 36.67
C SER A 99 3.42 16.19 37.72
N ASP A 100 2.78 17.35 37.48
CA ASP A 100 1.79 17.90 38.39
C ASP A 100 0.52 17.05 38.46
N LEU A 101 0.10 16.50 37.32
CA LEU A 101 -1.03 15.58 37.25
C LEU A 101 -0.73 14.29 38.03
N MET A 102 0.44 13.70 37.84
CA MET A 102 0.86 12.47 38.54
C MET A 102 0.98 12.69 40.04
N ASN A 103 1.62 13.79 40.47
CA ASN A 103 1.74 14.14 41.89
C ASN A 103 0.36 14.26 42.55
N TYR A 104 -0.58 14.93 41.89
CA TYR A 104 -1.93 15.04 42.40
C TYR A 104 -2.65 13.69 42.49
N LEU A 105 -2.53 12.84 41.47
CA LEU A 105 -3.13 11.51 41.48
C LEU A 105 -2.57 10.66 42.63
N SER A 106 -1.28 10.78 42.93
CA SER A 106 -0.65 10.14 44.08
C SER A 106 -1.18 10.68 45.42
N GLU A 107 -1.43 11.99 45.54
CA GLU A 107 -1.99 12.61 46.74
C GLU A 107 -3.43 12.18 47.03
N VAL A 108 -4.24 12.00 45.99
CA VAL A 108 -5.67 11.68 46.14
C VAL A 108 -5.97 10.18 46.13
N ALA A 109 -4.98 9.34 45.81
CA ALA A 109 -5.12 7.89 45.80
C ALA A 109 -5.52 7.38 47.20
N PRO A 110 -6.52 6.50 47.30
CA PRO A 110 -6.91 5.93 48.59
C PRO A 110 -5.77 5.08 49.16
N VAL A 111 -5.61 5.12 50.48
CA VAL A 111 -4.68 4.21 51.16
C VAL A 111 -5.25 2.79 51.06
N SER A 112 -4.59 1.94 50.28
CA SER A 112 -4.90 0.53 50.16
C SER A 112 -3.61 -0.29 50.06
N PRO A 113 -3.65 -1.61 50.30
CA PRO A 113 -2.61 -2.50 49.82
C PRO A 113 -2.41 -2.34 48.32
N TRP A 114 -1.19 -2.57 47.85
CA TRP A 114 -0.92 -2.66 46.43
C TRP A 114 -1.76 -3.79 45.82
N PHE A 115 -2.48 -3.49 44.76
CA PHE A 115 -3.25 -4.48 44.00
C PHE A 115 -2.35 -5.32 43.06
N TYR A 116 -1.14 -4.83 42.78
CA TYR A 116 -0.17 -5.39 41.84
C TYR A 116 1.25 -5.22 42.39
N GLU A 117 2.20 -6.06 41.96
CA GLU A 117 3.61 -5.97 42.39
C GLU A 117 4.33 -4.76 41.78
N GLU A 118 5.42 -4.30 42.42
CA GLU A 118 6.15 -3.07 42.03
C GLU A 118 6.77 -3.13 40.62
N ASP A 119 7.16 -4.31 40.17
CA ASP A 119 7.76 -4.59 38.86
C ASP A 119 6.75 -4.94 37.77
N GLN A 120 5.45 -4.97 38.11
CA GLN A 120 4.39 -5.30 37.17
C GLN A 120 4.06 -4.11 36.25
N ILE A 121 4.66 -4.09 35.04
CA ILE A 121 4.48 -3.02 34.04
C ILE A 121 3.01 -2.87 33.58
N THR A 122 2.25 -3.97 33.53
CA THR A 122 0.83 -3.99 33.17
C THR A 122 0.15 -5.27 33.70
N ASP A 123 -1.15 -5.22 33.99
CA ASP A 123 -1.99 -6.40 34.26
C ASP A 123 -2.45 -7.12 32.98
N SER A 124 -2.12 -6.53 31.83
CA SER A 124 -2.45 -7.06 30.53
C SER A 124 -1.51 -8.20 30.16
N SER A 125 -2.08 -9.35 29.81
CA SER A 125 -1.31 -10.50 29.33
C SER A 125 -0.40 -10.12 28.15
N THR A 126 0.76 -10.76 28.00
CA THR A 126 1.66 -10.60 26.84
C THR A 126 0.92 -10.86 25.52
N ASN A 127 -0.11 -11.70 25.56
CA ASN A 127 -1.05 -11.94 24.46
C ASN A 127 -1.88 -10.71 24.09
N PHE A 128 -2.38 -9.96 25.08
CA PHE A 128 -3.08 -8.69 24.84
C PHE A 128 -2.13 -7.64 24.28
N LEU A 129 -0.95 -7.45 24.89
CA LEU A 129 0.00 -6.42 24.44
C LEU A 129 0.46 -6.67 23.00
N SER A 130 0.80 -7.92 22.66
CA SER A 130 1.14 -8.30 21.29
C SER A 130 -0.02 -8.04 20.32
N ALA A 131 -1.26 -8.31 20.72
CA ALA A 131 -2.43 -8.02 19.89
C ALA A 131 -2.65 -6.52 19.68
N GLU A 132 -2.42 -5.69 20.71
CA GLU A 132 -2.52 -4.22 20.60
C GLU A 132 -1.45 -3.64 19.67
N ILE A 133 -0.21 -4.12 19.76
CA ILE A 133 0.88 -3.69 18.86
C ILE A 133 0.50 -3.97 17.41
N THR A 134 0.05 -5.19 17.10
CA THR A 134 -0.37 -5.54 15.75
C THR A 134 -1.59 -4.73 15.32
N ARG A 135 -2.56 -4.49 16.22
CA ARG A 135 -3.72 -3.64 15.91
C ARG A 135 -3.33 -2.20 15.62
N GLU A 136 -2.35 -1.65 16.33
CA GLU A 136 -1.79 -0.34 16.03
C GLU A 136 -1.18 -0.31 14.61
N LYS A 137 -0.42 -1.34 14.23
CA LYS A 137 0.13 -1.43 12.86
C LYS A 137 -0.95 -1.56 11.80
N LEU A 138 -2.00 -2.35 12.06
CA LEU A 138 -3.17 -2.39 11.18
C LEU A 138 -3.83 -1.00 11.08
N PHE A 139 -3.95 -0.26 12.18
CA PHE A 139 -4.52 1.09 12.19
C PHE A 139 -3.68 2.09 11.38
N LEU A 140 -2.36 2.02 11.48
CA LEU A 140 -1.44 2.92 10.77
C LEU A 140 -1.35 2.59 9.27
N ASN A 141 -1.36 1.31 8.91
CA ASN A 141 -1.13 0.84 7.55
C ASN A 141 -2.41 0.68 6.73
N LEU A 142 -3.55 0.42 7.37
CA LEU A 142 -4.85 0.29 6.72
C LEU A 142 -5.67 1.56 6.94
N ARG A 143 -5.84 2.37 5.89
CA ARG A 143 -6.71 3.55 5.92
C ARG A 143 -8.10 3.20 5.37
N GLU A 144 -9.13 3.37 6.22
CA GLU A 144 -10.62 3.44 6.04
C GLU A 144 -11.31 2.93 7.34
N GLU A 145 -12.60 2.56 7.36
CA GLU A 145 -13.32 2.03 8.56
C GLU A 145 -12.80 0.67 9.06
N LEU A 146 -11.82 0.08 8.36
CA LEU A 146 -11.24 -1.23 8.59
C LEU A 146 -10.66 -1.46 9.99
N PRO A 147 -9.85 -0.56 10.58
CA PRO A 147 -9.21 -0.80 11.88
C PRO A 147 -10.21 -0.94 13.03
N TYR A 148 -11.42 -0.38 12.88
CA TYR A 148 -12.49 -0.51 13.86
C TYR A 148 -13.34 -1.77 13.64
N SER A 149 -13.15 -2.47 12.53
CA SER A 149 -13.82 -3.71 12.14
C SER A 149 -12.90 -4.94 12.23
N THR A 150 -11.68 -4.77 12.75
CA THR A 150 -10.72 -5.86 12.92
C THR A 150 -10.56 -6.24 14.39
N ALA A 151 -10.47 -7.54 14.67
CA ALA A 151 -10.07 -8.04 15.98
C ALA A 151 -8.76 -8.81 15.83
N VAL A 152 -7.80 -8.54 16.72
CA VAL A 152 -6.52 -9.25 16.74
C VAL A 152 -6.50 -10.11 17.99
N ILE A 153 -6.25 -11.40 17.85
CA ILE A 153 -6.13 -12.36 18.95
C ILE A 153 -4.75 -13.03 18.84
N THR A 154 -3.99 -13.05 19.93
CA THR A 154 -2.76 -13.83 20.02
C THR A 154 -3.09 -15.25 20.51
N GLU A 155 -2.87 -16.26 19.67
CA GLU A 155 -3.12 -17.66 20.01
C GLU A 155 -1.94 -18.31 20.72
N GLN A 156 -0.73 -17.95 20.32
CA GLN A 156 0.50 -18.53 20.86
C GLN A 156 1.51 -17.41 21.09
N PHE A 157 2.13 -17.44 22.27
CA PHE A 157 3.29 -16.64 22.62
C PHE A 157 4.27 -17.57 23.33
N GLU A 158 5.33 -17.98 22.63
CA GLU A 158 6.30 -18.94 23.14
C GLU A 158 7.71 -18.35 23.05
N GLU A 159 8.44 -18.39 24.17
CA GLU A 159 9.86 -18.10 24.21
C GLU A 159 10.65 -19.41 24.05
N LYS A 160 11.46 -19.48 22.99
CA LYS A 160 12.33 -20.63 22.72
C LYS A 160 13.55 -20.61 23.64
N LYS A 161 14.25 -21.75 23.71
CA LYS A 161 15.48 -21.90 24.52
C LYS A 161 16.60 -20.92 24.15
N ASP A 162 16.61 -20.44 22.91
CA ASP A 162 17.56 -19.45 22.39
C ASP A 162 17.11 -17.99 22.64
N LYS A 163 16.02 -17.79 23.41
CA LYS A 163 15.36 -16.51 23.68
C LYS A 163 14.65 -15.87 22.48
N SER A 164 14.49 -16.58 21.36
CA SER A 164 13.64 -16.10 20.26
C SER A 164 12.16 -16.26 20.62
N LEU A 165 11.32 -15.32 20.15
CA LEU A 165 9.89 -15.32 20.40
C LEU A 165 9.12 -15.83 19.18
N VAL A 166 8.22 -16.80 19.40
CA VAL A 166 7.23 -17.22 18.41
C VAL A 166 5.86 -16.69 18.84
N ILE A 167 5.33 -15.76 18.06
CA ILE A 167 4.03 -15.15 18.29
C ILE A 167 3.11 -15.52 17.12
N LYS A 168 2.01 -16.21 17.40
CA LYS A 168 0.96 -16.50 16.41
C LYS A 168 -0.27 -15.66 16.73
N GLN A 169 -0.75 -14.92 15.73
CA GLN A 169 -1.89 -14.05 15.88
C GLN A 169 -2.89 -14.26 14.75
N ILE A 170 -4.18 -14.17 15.08
CA ILE A 170 -5.28 -14.18 14.12
C ILE A 170 -5.86 -12.77 14.02
N ILE A 171 -5.98 -12.27 12.80
CA ILE A 171 -6.69 -11.03 12.49
C ILE A 171 -8.06 -11.39 11.92
N PHE A 172 -9.11 -11.18 12.70
CA PHE A 172 -10.50 -11.30 12.26
C PHE A 172 -10.93 -10.03 11.54
N VAL A 173 -11.66 -10.19 10.44
CA VAL A 173 -12.27 -9.11 9.65
C VAL A 173 -13.76 -9.37 9.50
N LEU A 174 -14.60 -8.34 9.60
CA LEU A 174 -16.07 -8.49 9.52
C LEU A 174 -16.61 -8.88 8.13
N LYS A 175 -15.85 -8.64 7.05
CA LYS A 175 -16.27 -8.89 5.66
C LYS A 175 -15.11 -9.46 4.84
N ASP A 176 -15.41 -10.31 3.86
CA ASP A 176 -14.39 -10.85 2.95
C ASP A 176 -13.68 -9.76 2.12
N SER A 177 -14.36 -8.67 1.79
CA SER A 177 -13.74 -7.51 1.15
C SER A 177 -12.63 -6.90 1.99
N HIS A 178 -12.78 -6.91 3.32
CA HIS A 178 -11.78 -6.41 4.26
C HIS A 178 -10.57 -7.33 4.34
N LYS A 179 -10.78 -8.65 4.24
CA LYS A 179 -9.69 -9.64 4.14
C LYS A 179 -8.77 -9.32 2.95
N LYS A 180 -9.35 -9.00 1.79
CA LYS A 180 -8.61 -8.64 0.57
C LYS A 180 -7.81 -7.33 0.71
N ILE A 181 -8.25 -6.42 1.57
CA ILE A 181 -7.54 -5.16 1.82
C ILE A 181 -6.38 -5.37 2.81
N VAL A 182 -6.59 -6.21 3.83
CA VAL A 182 -5.53 -6.61 4.78
C VAL A 182 -4.43 -7.43 4.08
N LEU A 183 -4.82 -8.31 3.16
CA LEU A 183 -3.89 -9.20 2.43
C LEU A 183 -3.33 -8.58 1.15
N GLY A 184 -3.98 -7.56 0.60
CA GLY A 184 -3.56 -6.87 -0.61
C GLY A 184 -4.02 -7.52 -1.92
N LYS A 185 -3.72 -6.85 -3.03
CA LYS A 185 -3.89 -7.34 -4.41
C LYS A 185 -2.57 -7.22 -5.13
N ASP A 186 -2.28 -8.14 -6.04
CA ASP A 186 -1.14 -8.00 -6.94
C ASP A 186 -1.61 -7.43 -8.29
N GLY A 187 -0.89 -6.42 -8.76
CA GLY A 187 -1.02 -5.88 -10.11
C GLY A 187 0.31 -6.03 -10.83
N ILE A 188 0.45 -7.09 -11.62
CA ILE A 188 1.56 -7.22 -12.56
C ILE A 188 1.25 -6.26 -13.71
N PHE A 189 2.19 -5.42 -14.10
CA PHE A 189 1.98 -4.46 -15.17
C PHE A 189 3.22 -4.27 -16.04
N ASP A 190 2.97 -3.78 -17.24
CA ASP A 190 3.97 -3.41 -18.24
C ASP A 190 3.39 -2.28 -19.12
N ILE A 191 4.25 -1.44 -19.71
CA ILE A 191 3.83 -0.38 -20.63
C ILE A 191 4.55 -0.49 -21.97
N GLU A 192 3.84 -0.16 -23.04
CA GLU A 192 4.46 0.07 -24.34
C GLU A 192 4.46 1.55 -24.70
N THR A 193 5.55 1.97 -25.31
CA THR A 193 5.81 3.38 -25.60
C THR A 193 6.34 3.58 -27.00
N ILE A 194 6.12 4.78 -27.52
CA ILE A 194 6.74 5.29 -28.75
C ILE A 194 7.47 6.60 -28.43
N PRO A 195 8.40 7.06 -29.28
CA PRO A 195 8.98 8.39 -29.13
C PRO A 195 7.91 9.49 -29.15
N ASP A 196 7.95 10.39 -28.16
CA ASP A 196 7.06 11.55 -28.11
C ASP A 196 7.61 12.70 -28.97
N ILE A 197 7.14 12.76 -30.21
CA ILE A 197 7.50 13.80 -31.18
C ILE A 197 6.97 15.19 -30.81
N ASN A 198 5.98 15.31 -29.92
CA ASN A 198 5.38 16.59 -29.55
C ASN A 198 6.13 17.28 -28.41
N SER A 199 6.71 16.51 -27.49
CA SER A 199 7.43 17.05 -26.31
C SER A 199 8.73 17.77 -26.65
N CYS A 200 9.26 17.56 -27.86
CA CYS A 200 10.62 17.96 -28.20
C CYS A 200 10.72 19.25 -29.02
N LYS A 201 9.59 19.93 -29.28
CA LYS A 201 9.56 21.19 -30.07
C LYS A 201 10.48 22.29 -29.52
N ASN A 202 10.57 22.40 -28.19
CA ASN A 202 11.41 23.42 -27.55
C ASN A 202 12.89 23.00 -27.45
N LEU A 203 13.22 21.77 -27.82
CA LEU A 203 14.52 21.15 -27.64
C LEU A 203 15.22 20.88 -28.96
N LEU A 204 14.44 20.60 -30.00
CA LEU A 204 14.88 20.29 -31.35
C LEU A 204 14.54 21.48 -32.23
N ASP A 205 15.52 21.97 -32.99
CA ASP A 205 15.34 23.01 -34.01
C ASP A 205 14.68 22.39 -35.25
N ILE A 206 13.41 21.97 -35.11
CA ILE A 206 12.65 21.27 -36.15
C ILE A 206 11.31 21.97 -36.41
N ASP A 207 10.95 22.08 -37.69
CA ASP A 207 9.73 22.75 -38.12
C ASP A 207 8.48 21.98 -37.68
N ASP A 208 7.42 22.72 -37.35
CA ASP A 208 6.13 22.11 -36.96
C ASP A 208 5.51 21.28 -38.08
N ASN A 209 5.81 21.60 -39.35
CA ASN A 209 5.35 20.89 -40.53
C ASN A 209 6.25 19.71 -40.93
N SER A 210 7.38 19.48 -40.23
CA SER A 210 8.21 18.30 -40.47
C SER A 210 7.39 17.01 -40.25
N SER A 211 7.71 16.02 -41.08
CA SER A 211 7.12 14.68 -41.02
C SER A 211 7.38 14.01 -39.66
N VAL A 212 6.58 13.00 -39.34
CA VAL A 212 6.75 12.20 -38.11
C VAL A 212 8.13 11.55 -38.06
N GLU A 213 8.63 11.08 -39.19
CA GLU A 213 9.94 10.42 -39.31
C GLU A 213 11.09 11.39 -39.03
N GLU A 214 11.08 12.58 -39.65
CA GLU A 214 12.08 13.63 -39.39
C GLU A 214 12.12 14.04 -37.91
N LYS A 215 10.95 14.13 -37.26
CA LYS A 215 10.86 14.46 -35.82
C LYS A 215 11.45 13.37 -34.93
N ARG A 216 11.27 12.11 -35.28
CA ARG A 216 11.84 10.96 -34.55
C ARG A 216 13.35 10.86 -34.76
N ASP A 217 13.82 11.11 -35.97
CA ASP A 217 15.25 11.10 -36.29
C ASP A 217 15.98 12.23 -35.56
N ALA A 218 15.39 13.43 -35.53
CA ALA A 218 15.93 14.55 -34.76
C ALA A 218 16.03 14.23 -33.27
N LEU A 219 15.01 13.58 -32.69
CA LEU A 219 15.01 13.17 -31.29
C LEU A 219 16.06 12.09 -31.00
N THR A 220 16.20 11.11 -31.89
CA THR A 220 17.21 10.04 -31.79
C THR A 220 18.61 10.62 -31.88
N LYS A 221 18.85 11.54 -32.83
CA LYS A 221 20.12 12.24 -33.00
C LYS A 221 20.49 13.04 -31.75
N TYR A 222 19.57 13.86 -31.24
CA TYR A 222 19.76 14.61 -30.00
C TYR A 222 20.13 13.69 -28.83
N HIS A 223 19.46 12.54 -28.72
CA HIS A 223 19.75 11.59 -27.65
C HIS A 223 21.14 10.97 -27.80
N LEU A 224 21.52 10.54 -29.00
CA LEU A 224 22.84 9.98 -29.30
C LEU A 224 23.96 10.98 -29.03
N GLU A 225 23.77 12.26 -29.34
CA GLU A 225 24.74 13.32 -29.03
C GLU A 225 24.98 13.42 -27.52
N ILE A 226 23.92 13.36 -26.72
CA ILE A 226 24.03 13.43 -25.25
C ILE A 226 24.62 12.16 -24.64
N THR A 227 24.42 11.00 -25.26
CA THR A 227 24.99 9.73 -24.79
C THR A 227 26.36 9.43 -25.38
N ASN A 228 26.95 10.34 -26.14
CA ASN A 228 28.18 10.11 -26.92
C ASN A 228 28.10 8.83 -27.78
N GLY A 229 26.93 8.58 -28.36
CA GLY A 229 26.64 7.42 -29.21
C GLY A 229 26.49 6.09 -28.47
N GLN A 230 26.48 6.06 -27.13
CA GLN A 230 26.48 4.81 -26.36
C GLN A 230 25.10 4.14 -26.26
N ASN A 231 24.02 4.92 -26.38
CA ASN A 231 22.67 4.40 -26.25
C ASN A 231 21.69 5.17 -27.14
N SER A 232 20.96 4.45 -28.00
CA SER A 232 19.90 4.98 -28.86
C SER A 232 18.52 4.97 -28.19
N PHE A 233 18.38 4.28 -27.05
CA PHE A 233 17.13 4.19 -26.31
C PHE A 233 16.86 5.46 -25.52
N LEU A 234 15.77 6.15 -25.88
CA LEU A 234 15.44 7.47 -25.38
C LEU A 234 15.28 7.51 -23.84
N ARG A 235 15.53 8.68 -23.26
CA ARG A 235 15.22 8.92 -21.83
C ARG A 235 13.72 9.03 -21.63
N GLN A 236 13.27 8.63 -20.45
CA GLN A 236 11.89 8.45 -20.04
C GLN A 236 10.94 9.64 -20.33
N PRO A 237 11.35 10.92 -20.22
CA PRO A 237 10.50 12.05 -20.60
C PRO A 237 10.09 12.08 -22.07
N PHE A 238 10.88 11.46 -22.95
CA PHE A 238 10.71 11.50 -24.41
C PHE A 238 9.90 10.33 -24.96
N HIS A 239 9.20 9.60 -24.09
CA HIS A 239 8.30 8.52 -24.46
C HIS A 239 6.85 8.97 -24.34
N GLN A 240 6.00 8.46 -25.22
CA GLN A 240 4.55 8.53 -25.15
C GLN A 240 4.02 7.12 -24.91
N ILE A 241 3.13 6.95 -23.94
CA ILE A 241 2.51 5.67 -23.63
C ILE A 241 1.39 5.39 -24.64
N VAL A 242 1.42 4.18 -25.21
CA VAL A 242 0.41 3.70 -26.17
C VAL A 242 -0.40 2.53 -25.63
N VAL A 243 0.19 1.71 -24.75
CA VAL A 243 -0.48 0.58 -24.09
C VAL A 243 0.00 0.49 -22.64
N ILE A 244 -0.92 0.08 -21.76
CA ILE A 244 -0.59 -0.37 -20.41
C ILE A 244 -1.34 -1.69 -20.21
N SER A 245 -0.62 -2.77 -19.96
CA SER A 245 -1.21 -4.09 -19.69
C SER A 245 -1.12 -4.47 -18.23
N PHE A 246 -2.07 -5.30 -17.79
CA PHE A 246 -2.14 -5.79 -16.43
C PHE A 246 -2.47 -7.28 -16.40
N LEU A 247 -1.87 -7.96 -15.43
CA LEU A 247 -2.36 -9.23 -14.90
C LEU A 247 -2.69 -9.00 -13.42
N LEU A 248 -3.95 -9.25 -13.05
CA LEU A 248 -4.47 -8.98 -11.72
C LEU A 248 -4.67 -10.27 -10.94
N CYS A 249 -4.10 -10.32 -9.74
CA CYS A 249 -4.27 -11.43 -8.81
C CYS A 249 -4.84 -10.93 -7.48
N ASN A 250 -5.77 -11.69 -6.90
CA ASN A 250 -6.06 -11.56 -5.48
C ASN A 250 -5.01 -12.35 -4.70
N ILE A 251 -4.52 -11.77 -3.60
CA ILE A 251 -3.64 -12.47 -2.68
C ILE A 251 -4.49 -12.93 -1.49
N SER A 252 -4.39 -14.21 -1.17
CA SER A 252 -4.89 -14.74 0.09
C SER A 252 -3.75 -15.40 0.85
N CYS A 253 -3.89 -15.56 2.17
CA CYS A 253 -2.93 -16.30 2.98
C CYS A 253 -3.61 -17.56 3.54
N GLN A 254 -2.96 -18.70 3.36
CA GLN A 254 -3.41 -20.00 3.83
C GLN A 254 -2.23 -20.69 4.53
N SER A 255 -2.40 -21.00 5.82
CA SER A 255 -1.38 -21.67 6.63
C SER A 255 0.00 -21.00 6.61
N GLY A 256 0.04 -19.66 6.52
CA GLY A 256 1.28 -18.87 6.49
C GLY A 256 1.87 -18.66 5.09
N TYR A 257 1.27 -19.21 4.04
CA TYR A 257 1.71 -19.03 2.65
C TYR A 257 0.74 -18.16 1.86
N GLU A 258 1.27 -17.34 0.97
CA GLU A 258 0.48 -16.61 -0.02
C GLU A 258 -0.11 -17.60 -1.05
N VAL A 259 -1.31 -17.29 -1.51
CA VAL A 259 -2.00 -17.99 -2.59
C VAL A 259 -2.52 -16.93 -3.55
N PHE A 260 -2.03 -16.97 -4.78
CA PHE A 260 -2.42 -16.07 -5.86
C PHE A 260 -3.58 -16.68 -6.64
N THR A 261 -4.68 -15.94 -6.73
CA THR A 261 -5.83 -16.30 -7.56
C THR A 261 -5.96 -15.30 -8.69
N LEU A 262 -5.75 -15.77 -9.92
CA LEU A 262 -5.84 -14.94 -11.12
C LEU A 262 -7.27 -14.38 -11.25
N GLN A 263 -7.39 -13.12 -11.63
CA GLN A 263 -8.68 -12.44 -11.82
C GLN A 263 -8.91 -12.08 -13.27
N GLU A 264 -7.92 -11.42 -13.89
CA GLU A 264 -7.99 -11.00 -15.28
C GLU A 264 -6.59 -10.73 -15.82
N ILE A 265 -6.45 -10.90 -17.14
CA ILE A 265 -5.33 -10.39 -17.94
C ILE A 265 -5.95 -9.43 -18.94
N ARG A 266 -5.50 -8.18 -19.00
CA ARG A 266 -6.01 -7.22 -19.98
C ARG A 266 -5.13 -5.99 -20.14
N SER A 267 -5.21 -5.39 -21.31
CA SER A 267 -4.80 -4.02 -21.58
C SER A 267 -5.83 -3.00 -21.05
N GLY A 268 -5.33 -1.87 -20.54
CA GLY A 268 -6.13 -0.72 -20.11
C GLY A 268 -6.84 -0.02 -21.28
N GLY A 269 -7.98 0.63 -20.99
CA GLY A 269 -8.75 1.39 -21.97
C GLY A 269 -9.27 0.55 -23.15
N THR A 270 -9.61 1.23 -24.23
CA THR A 270 -10.05 0.70 -25.52
C THR A 270 -8.99 1.00 -26.60
N LEU A 271 -9.18 0.49 -27.82
CA LEU A 271 -8.29 0.78 -28.96
C LEU A 271 -8.19 2.27 -29.31
N ASN A 272 -9.19 3.06 -28.91
CA ASN A 272 -9.26 4.50 -29.16
C ASN A 272 -8.93 5.34 -27.93
N SER A 273 -8.52 4.72 -26.81
CA SER A 273 -8.17 5.47 -25.61
C SER A 273 -6.95 6.34 -25.85
N SER A 274 -7.07 7.59 -25.44
CA SER A 274 -5.96 8.53 -25.39
C SER A 274 -4.95 8.12 -24.31
N GLU A 275 -3.70 8.54 -24.49
CA GLU A 275 -2.66 8.36 -23.47
C GLU A 275 -3.12 8.88 -22.09
N LYS A 276 -3.78 10.04 -22.06
CA LYS A 276 -4.31 10.65 -20.84
C LYS A 276 -5.25 9.70 -20.10
N GLU A 277 -6.13 9.01 -20.81
CA GLU A 277 -7.07 8.05 -20.22
C GLU A 277 -6.35 6.82 -19.67
N LEU A 278 -5.35 6.31 -20.39
CA LEU A 278 -4.54 5.17 -19.93
C LEU A 278 -3.78 5.51 -18.64
N VAL A 279 -3.04 6.61 -18.64
CA VAL A 279 -2.23 7.05 -17.49
C VAL A 279 -3.13 7.38 -16.29
N LYS A 280 -4.27 8.04 -16.52
CA LYS A 280 -5.24 8.33 -15.46
C LYS A 280 -5.82 7.04 -14.89
N GLY A 281 -6.15 6.09 -15.75
CA GLY A 281 -6.62 4.76 -15.35
C GLY A 281 -5.62 4.02 -14.46
N PHE A 282 -4.33 4.06 -14.81
CA PHE A 282 -3.26 3.45 -14.01
C PHE A 282 -3.17 4.04 -12.60
N PHE A 283 -3.08 5.37 -12.47
CA PHE A 283 -2.96 5.99 -11.13
C PHE A 283 -4.25 5.89 -10.30
N ASN A 284 -5.42 5.93 -10.94
CA ASN A 284 -6.69 5.63 -10.26
C ASN A 284 -6.72 4.20 -9.73
N TYR A 285 -6.29 3.23 -10.53
CA TYR A 285 -6.20 1.83 -10.11
C TYR A 285 -5.32 1.67 -8.87
N ILE A 286 -4.15 2.31 -8.84
CA ILE A 286 -3.26 2.27 -7.66
C ILE A 286 -3.95 2.86 -6.43
N SER A 287 -4.61 4.01 -6.57
CA SER A 287 -5.31 4.66 -5.45
C SER A 287 -6.49 3.85 -4.92
N GLU A 288 -7.23 3.18 -5.81
CA GLU A 288 -8.43 2.42 -5.44
C GLU A 288 -8.11 1.02 -4.93
N LYS A 289 -7.20 0.31 -5.60
CA LYS A 289 -6.93 -1.10 -5.33
C LYS A 289 -5.75 -1.31 -4.40
N LYS A 290 -4.91 -0.29 -4.21
CA LYS A 290 -3.74 -0.30 -3.32
C LYS A 290 -2.87 -1.57 -3.55
N PRO A 291 -2.53 -1.89 -4.81
CA PRO A 291 -1.91 -3.16 -5.14
C PRO A 291 -0.44 -3.21 -4.71
N ARG A 292 0.12 -4.39 -4.45
CA ARG A 292 1.54 -4.64 -4.66
C ARG A 292 1.77 -4.67 -6.17
N LEU A 293 2.62 -3.76 -6.65
CA LEU A 293 2.98 -3.66 -8.05
C LEU A 293 4.10 -4.64 -8.36
N VAL A 294 3.99 -5.36 -9.46
CA VAL A 294 5.04 -6.24 -9.96
C VAL A 294 5.35 -5.87 -11.40
N SER A 295 6.62 -5.74 -11.74
CA SER A 295 7.07 -5.36 -13.08
C SER A 295 8.45 -5.94 -13.36
N PHE A 296 8.82 -6.07 -14.63
CA PHE A 296 10.20 -6.34 -15.02
C PHE A 296 10.86 -5.03 -15.48
N ASN A 297 11.84 -4.50 -14.73
CA ASN A 297 12.50 -3.21 -15.01
C ASN A 297 11.61 -1.95 -14.85
N GLY A 298 10.44 -2.07 -14.24
CA GLY A 298 9.48 -0.98 -14.09
C GLY A 298 9.97 0.21 -13.25
N ARG A 299 10.93 0.01 -12.35
CA ARG A 299 11.44 1.10 -11.50
C ARG A 299 12.36 2.04 -12.26
N THR A 300 13.12 1.52 -13.22
CA THR A 300 14.07 2.34 -14.00
C THR A 300 13.45 2.93 -15.25
N PHE A 301 12.37 2.33 -15.78
CA PHE A 301 11.74 2.77 -17.02
C PHE A 301 10.26 3.11 -16.86
N ASP A 302 9.40 2.13 -16.63
CA ASP A 302 7.94 2.27 -16.73
C ASP A 302 7.35 3.33 -15.77
N ILE A 303 7.69 3.23 -14.48
CA ILE A 303 7.22 4.16 -13.45
C ILE A 303 7.70 5.59 -13.71
N PRO A 304 8.98 5.85 -14.04
CA PRO A 304 9.40 7.17 -14.48
C PRO A 304 8.63 7.70 -15.69
N VAL A 305 8.41 6.91 -16.75
CA VAL A 305 7.61 7.33 -17.91
C VAL A 305 6.20 7.70 -17.46
N LEU A 306 5.52 6.80 -16.73
CA LEU A 306 4.17 7.04 -16.19
C LEU A 306 4.08 8.33 -15.36
N LYS A 307 5.09 8.63 -14.53
CA LYS A 307 5.16 9.88 -13.76
C LYS A 307 5.29 11.10 -14.67
N TYR A 308 6.20 11.09 -15.64
CA TYR A 308 6.33 12.20 -16.59
C TYR A 308 5.05 12.42 -17.37
N ARG A 309 4.42 11.35 -17.87
CA ARG A 309 3.17 11.46 -18.63
C ARG A 309 1.99 11.90 -17.78
N ALA A 310 1.93 11.49 -16.51
CA ALA A 310 0.95 12.04 -15.58
C ALA A 310 1.11 13.54 -15.42
N MET A 311 2.35 14.03 -15.24
CA MET A 311 2.61 15.47 -15.12
C MET A 311 2.27 16.24 -16.41
N VAL A 312 2.63 15.72 -17.58
CA VAL A 312 2.27 16.29 -18.90
C VAL A 312 0.75 16.44 -19.02
N HIS A 313 -0.01 15.44 -18.57
CA HIS A 313 -1.48 15.42 -18.69
C HIS A 313 -2.22 16.06 -17.50
N GLY A 314 -1.51 16.60 -16.51
CA GLY A 314 -2.09 17.19 -15.30
C GLY A 314 -2.81 16.20 -14.38
N ILE A 315 -2.38 14.93 -14.38
CA ILE A 315 -2.95 13.84 -13.58
C ILE A 315 -2.29 13.81 -12.21
N GLN A 316 -3.10 13.85 -11.16
CA GLN A 316 -2.62 13.72 -9.78
C GLN A 316 -2.38 12.25 -9.41
N ALA A 317 -1.27 11.98 -8.73
CA ALA A 317 -0.87 10.65 -8.27
C ALA A 317 -0.60 10.65 -6.74
N GLU A 318 -1.46 11.30 -5.96
CA GLU A 318 -1.22 11.54 -4.52
C GLU A 318 -0.94 10.25 -3.74
N TYR A 319 -1.79 9.22 -3.90
CA TYR A 319 -1.62 7.95 -3.19
C TYR A 319 -0.27 7.30 -3.51
N PHE A 320 0.14 7.30 -4.78
CA PHE A 320 1.43 6.74 -5.20
C PHE A 320 2.62 7.37 -4.45
N HIS A 321 2.55 8.68 -4.18
CA HIS A 321 3.65 9.42 -3.55
C HIS A 321 3.57 9.47 -2.02
N LYS A 322 2.38 9.51 -1.44
CA LYS A 322 2.17 9.75 -0.01
C LYS A 322 1.80 8.50 0.79
N ALA A 323 1.44 7.40 0.13
CA ALA A 323 1.10 6.17 0.83
C ALA A 323 2.37 5.52 1.42
N GLY A 324 2.20 4.92 2.60
CA GLY A 324 3.25 4.20 3.29
C GLY A 324 4.06 5.06 4.26
N ASP A 325 5.28 4.63 4.53
CA ASP A 325 6.25 5.30 5.39
C ASP A 325 7.63 5.42 4.71
N LYS A 326 8.66 5.88 5.45
CA LYS A 326 10.02 6.07 4.92
C LYS A 326 10.72 4.78 4.46
N TRP A 327 10.25 3.62 4.91
CA TRP A 327 10.80 2.31 4.61
C TRP A 327 9.89 1.46 3.72
N ASN A 328 8.60 1.77 3.67
CA ASN A 328 7.58 0.99 2.98
C ASN A 328 6.71 1.90 2.13
N SER A 329 6.99 1.98 0.83
CA SER A 329 6.22 2.76 -0.14
C SER A 329 6.56 2.33 -1.57
N TYR A 330 5.76 2.74 -2.56
CA TYR A 330 6.06 2.48 -3.98
C TYR A 330 7.40 3.06 -4.44
N ASN A 331 7.84 4.17 -3.83
CA ASN A 331 9.10 4.81 -4.18
C ASN A 331 10.31 4.13 -3.52
N GLN A 332 10.09 3.32 -2.49
CA GLN A 332 11.19 2.68 -1.78
C GLN A 332 11.68 1.43 -2.54
N ARG A 333 12.99 1.44 -2.85
CA ARG A 333 13.64 0.42 -3.69
C ARG A 333 13.51 -1.00 -3.15
N TYR A 334 13.67 -1.16 -1.83
CA TYR A 334 13.72 -2.46 -1.15
C TYR A 334 12.37 -2.94 -0.62
N SER A 335 11.28 -2.22 -0.93
CA SER A 335 9.94 -2.56 -0.46
C SER A 335 9.19 -3.37 -1.52
N SER A 336 9.57 -4.64 -1.67
CA SER A 336 9.00 -5.55 -2.68
C SER A 336 7.51 -5.84 -2.44
N ASP A 337 7.03 -5.67 -1.21
CA ASP A 337 5.59 -5.76 -0.90
C ASP A 337 4.77 -4.55 -1.41
N TRP A 338 5.44 -3.48 -1.86
CA TRP A 338 4.81 -2.33 -2.51
C TRP A 338 5.06 -2.32 -4.01
N HIS A 339 6.34 -2.37 -4.41
CA HIS A 339 6.73 -2.50 -5.82
C HIS A 339 7.90 -3.48 -5.94
N CYS A 340 7.57 -4.70 -6.35
CA CYS A 340 8.54 -5.73 -6.72
C CYS A 340 8.97 -5.51 -8.17
N ASP A 341 10.13 -4.87 -8.35
CA ASP A 341 10.80 -4.87 -9.65
C ASP A 341 11.69 -6.13 -9.73
N LEU A 342 11.34 -7.04 -10.63
CA LEU A 342 12.04 -8.31 -10.79
C LEU A 342 13.48 -8.13 -11.29
N LEU A 343 13.77 -7.12 -12.10
CA LEU A 343 15.13 -6.88 -12.56
C LEU A 343 16.02 -6.47 -11.38
N GLU A 344 15.51 -5.58 -10.53
CA GLU A 344 16.20 -5.16 -9.31
C GLU A 344 16.37 -6.33 -8.34
N THR A 345 15.32 -7.11 -8.13
CA THR A 345 15.33 -8.16 -7.12
C THR A 345 16.20 -9.35 -7.53
N LEU A 346 16.16 -9.77 -8.80
CA LEU A 346 16.98 -10.86 -9.32
C LEU A 346 18.46 -10.48 -9.50
N SER A 347 18.76 -9.18 -9.61
CA SER A 347 20.15 -8.67 -9.67
C SER A 347 20.73 -8.32 -8.30
N ASP A 348 20.09 -8.76 -7.21
CA ASP A 348 20.46 -8.38 -5.83
C ASP A 348 20.63 -6.86 -5.67
N PHE A 349 19.69 -6.11 -6.25
CA PHE A 349 19.69 -4.65 -6.31
C PHE A 349 20.95 -4.08 -6.97
N GLY A 350 21.43 -4.74 -8.02
CA GLY A 350 22.61 -4.38 -8.79
C GLY A 350 23.94 -4.92 -8.25
N ALA A 351 23.91 -5.80 -7.25
CA ALA A 351 25.11 -6.52 -6.81
C ALA A 351 25.52 -7.64 -7.78
N SER A 352 24.59 -8.12 -8.60
CA SER A 352 24.85 -9.05 -9.69
C SER A 352 24.39 -8.49 -11.05
N ALA A 353 24.66 -9.22 -12.13
CA ALA A 353 24.37 -8.77 -13.49
C ALA A 353 22.86 -8.58 -13.69
N ARG A 354 22.49 -7.47 -14.33
CA ARG A 354 21.13 -7.24 -14.80
C ARG A 354 20.90 -8.05 -16.08
N VAL A 355 19.93 -8.96 -16.04
CA VAL A 355 19.58 -9.87 -17.14
C VAL A 355 18.25 -9.48 -17.78
N LYS A 356 18.12 -9.66 -19.09
CA LYS A 356 16.87 -9.37 -19.81
C LYS A 356 15.80 -10.42 -19.47
N MET A 357 14.53 -10.04 -19.59
CA MET A 357 13.40 -10.95 -19.30
C MET A 357 13.51 -12.27 -20.08
N ASN A 358 13.84 -12.23 -21.38
CA ASN A 358 14.01 -13.45 -22.17
C ASN A 358 15.13 -14.36 -21.69
N GLU A 359 16.21 -13.81 -21.12
CA GLU A 359 17.31 -14.61 -20.57
C GLU A 359 16.85 -15.32 -19.29
N VAL A 360 16.06 -14.64 -18.46
CA VAL A 360 15.44 -15.24 -17.25
C VAL A 360 14.43 -16.32 -17.65
N CYS A 361 13.56 -16.04 -18.63
CA CYS A 361 12.61 -17.03 -19.13
C CYS A 361 13.34 -18.27 -19.65
N ALA A 362 14.38 -18.11 -20.47
CA ALA A 362 15.18 -19.22 -20.96
C ALA A 362 15.82 -20.03 -19.82
N ALA A 363 16.39 -19.35 -18.81
CA ALA A 363 16.98 -20.01 -17.65
C ALA A 363 15.95 -20.82 -16.82
N PHE A 364 14.68 -20.38 -16.82
CA PHE A 364 13.59 -21.04 -16.11
C PHE A 364 12.78 -22.01 -16.99
N ASN A 365 13.17 -22.21 -18.25
CA ASN A 365 12.42 -22.94 -19.27
C ASN A 365 10.97 -22.43 -19.39
N LEU A 366 10.80 -21.12 -19.51
CA LEU A 366 9.53 -20.44 -19.76
C LEU A 366 9.49 -19.91 -21.20
N PRO A 367 8.30 -19.68 -21.80
CA PRO A 367 8.17 -19.26 -23.19
C PRO A 367 8.93 -17.99 -23.58
N GLY A 368 8.93 -16.96 -22.73
CA GLY A 368 9.50 -15.66 -23.07
C GLY A 368 8.67 -14.89 -24.10
N LYS A 369 9.31 -13.92 -24.77
CA LYS A 369 8.71 -13.04 -25.78
C LYS A 369 8.45 -13.82 -27.06
N ILE A 370 7.20 -13.81 -27.53
CA ILE A 370 6.76 -14.58 -28.70
C ILE A 370 6.36 -13.64 -29.84
N GLY A 371 7.03 -13.80 -30.98
CA GLY A 371 6.66 -13.16 -32.25
C GLY A 371 7.03 -11.68 -32.35
N VAL A 372 6.42 -10.84 -31.53
CA VAL A 372 6.64 -9.38 -31.53
C VAL A 372 7.78 -9.01 -30.59
N ASP A 373 8.68 -8.12 -31.04
CA ASP A 373 9.74 -7.54 -30.22
C ASP A 373 9.47 -6.05 -29.97
N GLY A 374 9.95 -5.50 -28.85
CA GLY A 374 9.76 -4.09 -28.49
C GLY A 374 10.26 -3.11 -29.57
N SER A 375 11.25 -3.50 -30.38
CA SER A 375 11.71 -2.72 -31.53
C SER A 375 10.65 -2.53 -32.63
N GLN A 376 9.62 -3.39 -32.67
CA GLN A 376 8.56 -3.36 -33.69
C GLN A 376 7.36 -2.49 -33.30
N VAL A 377 7.27 -2.08 -32.03
CA VAL A 377 6.13 -1.32 -31.47
C VAL A 377 5.87 -0.04 -32.27
N MET A 378 6.93 0.67 -32.67
CA MET A 378 6.81 1.89 -33.49
C MET A 378 6.17 1.60 -34.86
N GLY A 379 6.67 0.59 -35.58
CA GLY A 379 6.13 0.23 -36.90
C GLY A 379 4.69 -0.28 -36.85
N LEU A 380 4.33 -1.01 -35.79
CA LEU A 380 2.95 -1.44 -35.53
C LEU A 380 2.04 -0.25 -35.25
N TYR A 381 2.52 0.71 -34.45
CA TYR A 381 1.76 1.92 -34.13
C TYR A 381 1.49 2.76 -35.38
N ASP A 382 2.51 3.00 -36.20
CA ASP A 382 2.39 3.76 -37.45
C ASP A 382 1.45 3.09 -38.46
N SER A 383 1.38 1.76 -38.41
CA SER A 383 0.45 0.96 -39.24
C SER A 383 -0.96 0.86 -38.65
N GLY A 384 -1.25 1.52 -37.52
CA GLY A 384 -2.55 1.47 -36.85
C GLY A 384 -2.86 0.13 -36.15
N LYS A 385 -1.87 -0.73 -35.95
CA LYS A 385 -2.00 -2.09 -35.39
C LYS A 385 -1.92 -2.11 -33.86
N ILE A 386 -2.70 -1.24 -33.21
CA ILE A 386 -2.69 -1.11 -31.74
C ILE A 386 -3.05 -2.41 -31.03
N GLN A 387 -3.94 -3.23 -31.61
CA GLN A 387 -4.29 -4.54 -31.02
C GLN A 387 -3.08 -5.47 -30.94
N GLU A 388 -2.20 -5.48 -31.93
CA GLU A 388 -0.98 -6.33 -31.92
C GLU A 388 -0.01 -5.87 -30.80
N ILE A 389 0.07 -4.56 -30.53
CA ILE A 389 0.87 -4.02 -29.40
C ILE A 389 0.25 -4.42 -28.05
N ARG A 390 -1.09 -4.41 -27.95
CA ARG A 390 -1.82 -4.84 -26.74
C ARG A 390 -1.59 -6.33 -26.46
N ASP A 391 -1.73 -7.17 -27.49
CA ASP A 391 -1.51 -8.61 -27.40
C ASP A 391 -0.07 -8.94 -26.97
N TYR A 392 0.89 -8.19 -27.51
CA TYR A 392 2.30 -8.28 -27.14
C TYR A 392 2.55 -7.89 -25.67
N CYS A 393 2.11 -6.71 -25.25
CA CYS A 393 2.29 -6.22 -23.88
C CYS A 393 1.59 -7.13 -22.85
N GLU A 394 0.45 -7.74 -23.23
CA GLU A 394 -0.20 -8.76 -22.40
C GLU A 394 0.64 -10.04 -22.25
N THR A 395 1.45 -10.40 -23.26
CA THR A 395 2.39 -11.51 -23.18
C THR A 395 3.57 -11.18 -22.24
N ASP A 396 4.02 -9.92 -22.21
CA ASP A 396 5.10 -9.47 -21.32
C ASP A 396 4.66 -9.48 -19.83
N VAL A 397 3.42 -9.11 -19.52
CA VAL A 397 2.89 -9.25 -18.14
C VAL A 397 2.72 -10.72 -17.73
N ILE A 398 2.36 -11.62 -18.65
CA ILE A 398 2.29 -13.06 -18.40
C ILE A 398 3.66 -13.63 -18.04
N ASN A 399 4.69 -13.30 -18.82
CA ASN A 399 6.07 -13.73 -18.54
C ASN A 399 6.57 -13.15 -17.21
N THR A 400 6.30 -11.87 -16.95
CA THR A 400 6.61 -11.22 -15.67
C THR A 400 5.96 -11.96 -14.50
N TYR A 401 4.69 -12.36 -14.63
CA TYR A 401 3.98 -13.12 -13.60
C TYR A 401 4.59 -14.50 -13.35
N LEU A 402 4.98 -15.23 -14.39
CA LEU A 402 5.62 -16.54 -14.26
C LEU A 402 6.97 -16.46 -13.55
N ILE A 403 7.80 -15.47 -13.90
CA ILE A 403 9.05 -15.19 -13.20
C ILE A 403 8.78 -14.83 -11.73
N TYR A 404 7.78 -13.99 -11.48
CA TYR A 404 7.38 -13.61 -10.13
C TYR A 404 6.91 -14.81 -9.30
N LEU A 405 6.12 -15.72 -9.86
CA LEU A 405 5.71 -16.95 -9.17
C LEU A 405 6.92 -17.82 -8.80
N ARG A 406 7.89 -17.99 -9.71
CA ARG A 406 9.16 -18.69 -9.44
C ARG A 406 9.92 -18.03 -8.29
N PHE A 407 9.97 -16.70 -8.30
CA PHE A 407 10.64 -15.94 -7.27
C PHE A 407 9.94 -16.04 -5.91
N MET A 408 8.61 -15.92 -5.85
CA MET A 408 7.82 -16.10 -4.62
C MET A 408 7.95 -17.52 -4.06
N HIS A 409 8.00 -18.54 -4.91
CA HIS A 409 8.25 -19.93 -4.51
C HIS A 409 9.65 -20.09 -3.93
N HIS A 410 10.67 -19.54 -4.59
CA HIS A 410 12.05 -19.58 -4.11
C HIS A 410 12.22 -18.91 -2.74
N GLN A 411 11.49 -17.83 -2.48
CA GLN A 411 11.46 -17.15 -1.18
C GLN A 411 10.70 -17.92 -0.08
N GLY A 412 10.02 -19.03 -0.42
CA GLY A 412 9.15 -19.75 0.50
C GLY A 412 7.85 -19.02 0.84
N ARG A 413 7.47 -18.00 0.05
CA ARG A 413 6.21 -17.26 0.25
C ARG A 413 4.99 -18.04 -0.20
N ILE A 414 5.15 -18.88 -1.22
CA ILE A 414 4.11 -19.78 -1.73
C ILE A 414 4.59 -21.22 -1.70
N THR A 415 3.66 -22.16 -1.52
CA THR A 415 3.96 -23.59 -1.61
C THR A 415 4.09 -24.03 -3.07
N THR A 416 4.70 -25.20 -3.30
CA THR A 416 4.71 -25.85 -4.62
C THR A 416 3.29 -26.06 -5.15
N GLU A 417 2.35 -26.48 -4.29
CA GLU A 417 0.93 -26.63 -4.66
C GLU A 417 0.32 -25.31 -5.11
N SER A 418 0.53 -24.23 -4.37
CA SER A 418 0.01 -22.91 -4.75
C SER A 418 0.66 -22.40 -6.04
N TYR A 419 1.96 -22.59 -6.22
CA TYR A 419 2.65 -22.23 -7.46
C TYR A 419 2.01 -22.96 -8.65
N ASN A 420 1.87 -24.28 -8.56
CA ASN A 420 1.34 -25.12 -9.63
C ASN A 420 -0.10 -24.73 -9.98
N LYS A 421 -0.93 -24.48 -8.96
CA LYS A 421 -2.30 -24.01 -9.15
C LYS A 421 -2.37 -22.65 -9.86
N SER A 422 -1.53 -21.69 -9.47
CA SER A 422 -1.49 -20.37 -10.10
C SER A 422 -1.04 -20.43 -11.56
N VAL A 423 -0.15 -21.37 -11.92
CA VAL A 423 0.24 -21.63 -13.31
C VAL A 423 -0.90 -22.29 -14.09
N GLU A 424 -1.60 -23.27 -13.50
CA GLU A 424 -2.76 -23.91 -14.14
C GLU A 424 -3.88 -22.90 -14.43
N GLU A 425 -4.23 -22.05 -13.47
CA GLU A 425 -5.21 -20.97 -13.64
C GLU A 425 -4.81 -20.00 -14.77
N LEU A 426 -3.51 -19.68 -14.87
CA LEU A 426 -2.97 -18.84 -15.94
C LEU A 426 -3.14 -19.49 -17.32
N LEU A 427 -2.78 -20.77 -17.47
CA LEU A 427 -2.90 -21.47 -18.74
C LEU A 427 -4.36 -21.58 -19.19
N LEU A 428 -5.28 -21.83 -18.26
CA LEU A 428 -6.72 -21.83 -18.53
C LEU A 428 -7.23 -20.44 -18.96
N GLU A 429 -6.70 -19.36 -18.39
CA GLU A 429 -7.06 -18.01 -18.81
C GLU A 429 -6.51 -17.70 -20.21
N CYS A 430 -5.29 -18.15 -20.53
CA CYS A 430 -4.70 -18.01 -21.86
C CYS A 430 -5.55 -18.71 -22.94
N GLU A 431 -6.20 -19.83 -22.64
CA GLU A 431 -7.08 -20.54 -23.59
C GLU A 431 -8.29 -19.72 -24.04
N LYS A 432 -8.71 -18.74 -23.23
CA LYS A 432 -9.87 -17.89 -23.55
C LYS A 432 -9.56 -16.85 -24.61
N LYS A 433 -8.28 -16.65 -24.96
CA LYS A 433 -7.83 -15.60 -25.87
C LYS A 433 -7.07 -16.18 -27.05
N GLU A 434 -7.58 -15.92 -28.26
CA GLU A 434 -7.04 -16.51 -29.50
C GLU A 434 -5.54 -16.21 -29.70
N TYR A 435 -5.10 -14.97 -29.45
CA TYR A 435 -3.70 -14.57 -29.62
C TYR A 435 -2.73 -15.22 -28.61
N LEU A 436 -3.24 -15.73 -27.49
CA LEU A 436 -2.44 -16.45 -26.49
C LEU A 436 -2.32 -17.95 -26.78
N LYS A 437 -2.97 -18.47 -27.83
CA LYS A 437 -2.77 -19.87 -28.26
C LYS A 437 -1.31 -20.17 -28.60
N LYS A 438 -0.64 -19.23 -29.27
CA LYS A 438 0.79 -19.34 -29.59
C LYS A 438 1.66 -19.37 -28.33
N PHE A 439 1.25 -18.67 -27.27
CA PHE A 439 1.90 -18.75 -25.97
C PHE A 439 1.77 -20.14 -25.35
N LYS A 440 0.60 -20.77 -25.46
CA LYS A 440 0.40 -22.13 -24.99
C LYS A 440 1.20 -23.16 -25.80
N GLU A 441 1.28 -23.01 -27.13
CA GLU A 441 2.12 -23.87 -27.96
C GLU A 441 3.59 -23.78 -27.55
N GLU A 442 4.10 -22.56 -27.33
CA GLU A 442 5.47 -22.35 -26.85
C GLU A 442 5.66 -22.90 -25.43
N TRP A 443 4.63 -22.81 -24.57
CA TRP A 443 4.65 -23.43 -23.25
C TRP A 443 4.82 -24.96 -23.32
N GLU A 444 4.07 -25.64 -24.19
CA GLU A 444 4.22 -27.09 -24.38
C GLU A 444 5.62 -27.48 -24.85
N ILE A 445 6.21 -26.67 -25.75
CA ILE A 445 7.55 -26.89 -26.30
C ILE A 445 8.63 -26.66 -25.23
N THR A 446 8.57 -25.55 -24.52
CA THR A 446 9.62 -25.11 -23.56
C THR A 446 9.53 -25.85 -22.24
N CYS A 447 8.32 -26.03 -21.70
CA CYS A 447 8.08 -26.70 -20.42
C CYS A 447 7.91 -28.23 -20.56
N GLY A 448 7.85 -28.76 -21.79
CA GLY A 448 7.60 -30.20 -22.04
C GLY A 448 6.25 -30.68 -21.49
N GLY A 449 5.24 -29.81 -21.49
CA GLY A 449 3.91 -30.05 -20.91
C GLY A 449 3.87 -30.19 -19.39
N LYS A 450 4.97 -29.93 -18.69
CA LYS A 450 5.02 -30.00 -17.22
C LYS A 450 4.68 -28.66 -16.61
N ILE A 451 3.52 -28.60 -15.96
CA ILE A 451 3.11 -27.48 -15.10
C ILE A 451 3.92 -27.46 -13.80
N LEU A 452 4.36 -28.64 -13.36
CA LEU A 452 4.72 -28.89 -11.97
C LEU A 452 6.20 -28.62 -11.68
N LEU A 453 6.46 -27.76 -10.69
CA LEU A 453 7.65 -27.90 -9.87
C LEU A 453 7.59 -29.27 -9.16
N PRO A 454 8.58 -30.16 -9.33
CA PRO A 454 8.56 -31.51 -8.76
C PRO A 454 8.63 -31.52 -7.23
#